data_AF-A0A1L5KUV8-F1
#
_entry.id   AF-A0A1L5KUV8-F1
#
_cell.length_a   1.000
_cell.length_b   1.000
_cell.length_c   1.000
_cell.angle_alpha   90.00
_cell.angle_beta   90.00
_cell.angle_gamma   90.00
#
_symmetry.space_group_name_H-M   'P 1'
#
loop_
_entity.id
_entity.type
_entity.pdbx_description
1 polymer ?
#
loop_
_entity_poly.entity_id
_entity_poly.type
_entity_poly.pdbx_seq_one_letter_code
_entity_poly.pdbx_strand_id
1 'polypeptide(L)'
;MKPGGRLPIDWNNRGESGNHSMDFKGFDAGNQSCRQILESIANTENGIDMQFRPYLAGNTVRFSFQAASDGDVHLGQSTVHRLYCRRYGGDLENVTIDHIGPVMRVYAAGAGSDKAQLGYLAEDLSLCLQSDPWPLREMTLSNTDTDKAEQLAASARGNLNANRLPLMQIKGEVNVNDHDSTGLPVNPLGSFWPGERMEIALDGFPGMNDGIYQTRLMQMSGDETAQVKLTFDVMTDPIR
;
A
#
# COMPACT_ATOMS: atom_id res chain seq x y z
N MET A 1 39.97 -4.55 -1.28
CA MET A 1 39.31 -3.69 -2.29
C MET A 1 38.48 -4.62 -3.18
N LYS A 2 37.15 -4.65 -3.04
CA LYS A 2 36.30 -5.43 -3.97
C LYS A 2 36.43 -4.80 -5.36
N PRO A 3 36.59 -5.58 -6.44
CA PRO A 3 36.65 -5.02 -7.79
C PRO A 3 35.41 -4.16 -8.01
N GLY A 4 35.58 -2.98 -8.63
CA GLY A 4 34.51 -2.02 -8.90
C GLY A 4 33.45 -2.57 -9.85
N GLY A 5 32.61 -3.47 -9.32
CA GLY A 5 31.46 -4.01 -10.02
C GLY A 5 30.37 -2.94 -10.14
N ARG A 6 29.73 -2.88 -11.30
CA ARG A 6 28.48 -2.12 -11.46
C ARG A 6 27.40 -2.78 -10.61
N LEU A 7 26.49 -1.98 -10.07
CA LEU A 7 25.31 -2.51 -9.40
C LEU A 7 24.53 -3.42 -10.37
N PRO A 8 24.01 -4.57 -9.93
CA PRO A 8 23.24 -5.48 -10.77
C PRO A 8 21.80 -4.95 -10.97
N ILE A 9 21.65 -3.64 -11.17
CA ILE A 9 20.38 -2.94 -11.29
C ILE A 9 20.32 -2.33 -12.69
N ASP A 10 19.27 -2.66 -13.42
CA ASP A 10 18.91 -2.05 -14.69
C ASP A 10 17.99 -0.87 -14.43
N TRP A 11 18.43 0.30 -14.85
CA TRP A 11 17.69 1.55 -14.70
C TRP A 11 16.96 1.87 -15.99
N ASN A 12 15.73 1.37 -16.11
CA ASN A 12 14.95 1.45 -17.35
C ASN A 12 14.51 2.89 -17.67
N ASN A 13 14.11 3.64 -16.64
CA ASN A 13 13.61 5.01 -16.76
C ASN A 13 14.72 6.08 -16.80
N ARG A 14 15.96 5.70 -17.13
CA ARG A 14 17.09 6.63 -17.07
C ARG A 14 16.98 7.69 -18.17
N GLY A 15 16.93 8.95 -17.76
CA GLY A 15 16.84 10.10 -18.67
C GLY A 15 15.41 10.55 -18.96
N GLU A 16 14.41 9.93 -18.34
CA GLU A 16 13.05 10.45 -18.31
C GLU A 16 13.00 11.73 -17.45
N SER A 17 12.23 12.72 -17.91
CA SER A 17 12.00 13.98 -17.21
C SER A 17 10.69 13.92 -16.42
N GLY A 18 10.71 14.37 -15.17
CA GLY A 18 9.51 14.61 -14.35
C GLY A 18 9.14 16.09 -14.29
N ASN A 19 7.92 16.37 -13.84
CA ASN A 19 7.39 17.71 -13.57
C ASN A 19 7.53 18.10 -12.08
N HIS A 20 7.86 17.14 -11.21
CA HIS A 20 8.11 17.35 -9.79
C HIS A 20 9.54 16.99 -9.42
N SER A 21 10.08 17.71 -8.44
CA SER A 21 11.41 17.47 -7.89
C SER A 21 11.37 17.51 -6.37
N MET A 22 12.06 16.56 -5.75
CA MET A 22 12.34 16.59 -4.32
C MET A 22 13.84 16.84 -4.13
N ASP A 23 14.18 17.91 -3.42
CA ASP A 23 15.57 18.27 -3.16
C ASP A 23 16.07 17.57 -1.89
N PHE A 24 17.03 16.66 -2.06
CA PHE A 24 17.79 16.10 -0.94
C PHE A 24 19.07 16.91 -0.76
N LYS A 25 19.33 17.41 0.46
CA LYS A 25 20.61 18.06 0.73
C LYS A 25 21.71 17.00 0.66
N GLY A 26 22.88 17.36 0.14
CA GLY A 26 23.97 16.40 -0.11
C GLY A 26 24.46 15.62 1.12
N PHE A 27 24.25 16.16 2.33
CA PHE A 27 24.54 15.43 3.57
C PHE A 27 23.47 14.37 3.90
N ASP A 28 22.19 14.62 3.55
CA ASP A 28 21.10 13.67 3.77
C ASP A 28 21.27 12.44 2.88
N ALA A 29 21.68 12.62 1.63
CA ALA A 29 21.94 11.51 0.71
C ALA A 29 23.11 10.59 1.15
N GLY A 30 24.08 11.14 1.90
CA GLY A 30 25.21 10.38 2.44
C GLY A 30 24.93 9.70 3.79
N ASN A 31 23.95 10.21 4.55
CA ASN A 31 23.65 9.75 5.91
C ASN A 31 22.38 8.89 5.99
N GLN A 32 21.45 9.04 5.05
CA GLN A 32 20.22 8.25 4.98
C GLN A 32 20.47 6.93 4.26
N SER A 33 19.80 5.88 4.73
CA SER A 33 19.73 4.63 4.00
C SER A 33 18.94 4.80 2.69
N CYS A 34 19.24 3.98 1.68
CA CYS A 34 18.48 3.96 0.43
C CYS A 34 16.97 3.78 0.68
N ARG A 35 16.61 2.95 1.68
CA ARG A 35 15.23 2.77 2.11
C ARG A 35 14.56 4.08 2.54
N GLN A 36 15.21 4.86 3.40
CA GLN A 36 14.66 6.13 3.88
C GLN A 36 14.45 7.14 2.75
N ILE A 37 15.36 7.17 1.78
CA ILE A 37 15.24 8.04 0.60
C ILE A 37 14.04 7.62 -0.24
N LEU A 38 13.90 6.32 -0.55
CA LEU A 38 12.77 5.80 -1.33
C LEU A 38 11.43 5.99 -0.60
N GLU A 39 11.38 5.75 0.70
CA GLU A 39 10.19 6.00 1.53
C GLU A 39 9.82 7.49 1.54
N SER A 40 10.80 8.40 1.59
CA SER A 40 10.54 9.85 1.54
C SER A 40 9.94 10.28 0.20
N ILE A 41 10.43 9.71 -0.90
CA ILE A 41 9.89 9.96 -2.25
C ILE A 41 8.46 9.44 -2.35
N ALA A 42 8.22 8.18 -1.93
CA ALA A 42 6.90 7.55 -2.02
C ALA A 42 5.84 8.23 -1.13
N ASN A 43 6.24 8.76 0.03
CA ASN A 43 5.33 9.40 0.99
C ASN A 43 5.10 10.90 0.74
N THR A 44 5.69 11.47 -0.31
CA THR A 44 5.43 12.87 -0.68
C THR A 44 4.05 12.99 -1.34
N GLU A 45 3.49 14.21 -1.38
CA GLU A 45 2.28 14.49 -2.16
C GLU A 45 2.51 14.11 -3.63
N ASN A 46 1.68 13.22 -4.18
CA ASN A 46 1.86 12.58 -5.49
C ASN A 46 3.14 11.73 -5.61
N GLY A 47 3.59 11.14 -4.51
CA GLY A 47 4.67 10.16 -4.52
C GLY A 47 4.34 8.96 -5.42
N ILE A 48 5.35 8.47 -6.12
CA ILE A 48 5.22 7.40 -7.12
C ILE A 48 5.55 6.03 -6.52
N ASP A 49 4.89 5.00 -7.01
CA ASP A 49 5.26 3.61 -6.77
C ASP A 49 6.60 3.30 -7.44
N MET A 50 7.46 2.59 -6.72
CA MET A 50 8.77 2.17 -7.19
C MET A 50 9.03 0.73 -6.77
N GLN A 51 9.69 -0.04 -7.64
CA GLN A 51 9.95 -1.46 -7.37
C GLN A 51 11.24 -1.94 -8.02
N PHE A 52 11.94 -2.86 -7.33
CA PHE A 52 13.05 -3.63 -7.88
C PHE A 52 12.59 -5.05 -8.14
N ARG A 53 12.39 -5.42 -9.41
CA ARG A 53 11.97 -6.78 -9.79
C ARG A 53 13.18 -7.64 -10.12
N PRO A 54 13.50 -8.68 -9.33
CA PRO A 54 14.56 -9.60 -9.67
C PRO A 54 14.20 -10.42 -10.92
N TYR A 55 15.20 -10.67 -11.75
CA TYR A 55 15.10 -11.57 -12.88
C TYR A 55 16.44 -12.28 -13.11
N LEU A 56 16.37 -13.44 -13.75
CA LEU A 56 17.55 -14.25 -14.06
C LEU A 56 18.19 -13.76 -15.37
N ALA A 57 19.46 -13.34 -15.30
CA ALA A 57 20.29 -13.00 -16.44
C ALA A 57 21.43 -14.03 -16.56
N GLY A 58 21.17 -15.10 -17.32
CA GLY A 58 22.07 -16.26 -17.41
C GLY A 58 22.17 -16.96 -16.05
N ASN A 59 23.37 -16.93 -15.45
CA ASN A 59 23.62 -17.54 -14.14
C ASN A 59 23.63 -16.53 -12.98
N THR A 60 23.15 -15.30 -13.21
CA THR A 60 23.18 -14.23 -12.21
C THR A 60 21.80 -13.60 -12.04
N VAL A 61 21.46 -13.18 -10.82
CA VAL A 61 20.26 -12.38 -10.57
C VAL A 61 20.58 -10.91 -10.82
N ARG A 62 19.71 -10.25 -11.59
CA ARG A 62 19.71 -8.80 -11.80
C ARG A 62 18.37 -8.24 -11.32
N PHE A 63 18.32 -6.94 -11.08
CA PHE A 63 17.11 -6.24 -10.68
C PHE A 63 16.72 -5.23 -11.74
N SER A 64 15.49 -5.30 -12.22
CA SER A 64 14.89 -4.27 -13.04
C SER A 64 14.28 -3.22 -12.12
N PHE A 65 14.81 -1.98 -12.12
CA PHE A 65 14.17 -0.88 -11.42
C PHE A 65 13.03 -0.34 -12.27
N GLN A 66 11.83 -0.33 -11.69
CA GLN A 66 10.62 0.20 -12.27
C GLN A 66 10.09 1.32 -11.39
N ALA A 67 9.69 2.42 -12.01
CA ALA A 67 9.07 3.54 -11.35
C ALA A 67 7.81 3.93 -12.12
N ALA A 68 6.79 4.38 -11.39
CA ALA A 68 5.61 5.00 -11.97
C ALA A 68 5.94 6.43 -12.46
N SER A 69 4.92 7.21 -12.82
CA SER A 69 5.10 8.53 -13.43
C SER A 69 4.25 9.60 -12.74
N ASP A 70 4.46 10.87 -13.08
CA ASP A 70 3.59 11.95 -12.61
C ASP A 70 2.14 11.84 -13.13
N GLY A 71 1.92 11.15 -14.25
CA GLY A 71 0.59 10.98 -14.85
C GLY A 71 -0.21 9.81 -14.27
N ASP A 72 0.49 8.81 -13.74
CA ASP A 72 -0.07 7.70 -12.97
C ASP A 72 0.96 7.31 -11.93
N VAL A 73 0.62 7.57 -10.66
CA VAL A 73 1.49 7.31 -9.51
C VAL A 73 1.68 5.81 -9.26
N HIS A 74 0.90 4.95 -9.91
CA HIS A 74 1.01 3.51 -9.76
C HIS A 74 1.82 2.86 -10.87
N LEU A 75 2.53 1.79 -10.52
CA LEU A 75 3.22 0.98 -11.52
C LEU A 75 2.21 0.40 -12.52
N GLY A 76 2.54 0.55 -13.81
CA GLY A 76 1.75 -0.01 -14.89
C GLY A 76 1.70 -1.55 -14.82
N GLN A 77 0.54 -2.11 -15.13
CA GLN A 77 0.28 -3.54 -15.03
C GLN A 77 -0.40 -4.04 -16.31
N SER A 78 0.08 -5.15 -16.86
CA SER A 78 -0.46 -5.76 -18.08
C SER A 78 -1.58 -6.77 -17.82
N THR A 79 -1.58 -7.39 -16.65
CA THR A 79 -2.48 -8.49 -16.29
C THR A 79 -2.99 -8.31 -14.89
N VAL A 80 -4.31 -8.34 -14.68
CA VAL A 80 -4.92 -8.36 -13.34
C VAL A 80 -5.11 -9.81 -12.93
N HIS A 81 -4.49 -10.19 -11.80
CA HIS A 81 -4.63 -11.53 -11.25
C HIS A 81 -5.89 -11.63 -10.38
N ARG A 82 -6.55 -12.78 -10.44
CA ARG A 82 -7.71 -13.07 -9.61
C ARG A 82 -7.44 -14.30 -8.76
N LEU A 83 -7.62 -14.13 -7.45
CA LEU A 83 -7.59 -15.20 -6.47
C LEU A 83 -9.00 -15.53 -6.02
N TYR A 84 -9.24 -16.78 -5.68
CA TYR A 84 -10.55 -17.31 -5.31
C TYR A 84 -10.50 -17.85 -3.87
N CYS A 85 -11.46 -17.41 -3.07
CA CYS A 85 -11.77 -18.02 -1.79
C CYS A 85 -13.19 -18.60 -1.89
N ARG A 86 -13.30 -19.93 -1.81
CA ARG A 86 -14.59 -20.63 -1.89
C ARG A 86 -14.72 -21.63 -0.76
N ARG A 87 -15.95 -21.91 -0.34
CA ARG A 87 -16.24 -22.88 0.75
C ARG A 87 -15.61 -24.27 0.56
N TYR A 88 -15.39 -24.71 -0.68
CA TYR A 88 -14.83 -26.03 -1.00
C TYR A 88 -13.64 -25.97 -1.98
N GLY A 89 -12.88 -24.88 -1.96
CA GLY A 89 -11.68 -24.74 -2.77
C GLY A 89 -11.30 -23.28 -3.04
N GLY A 90 -10.56 -23.08 -4.13
CA GLY A 90 -9.92 -21.80 -4.40
C GLY A 90 -8.43 -21.85 -4.06
N ASP A 91 -7.73 -20.82 -4.46
CA ASP A 91 -6.28 -20.70 -4.35
C ASP A 91 -5.86 -19.65 -3.30
N LEU A 92 -6.82 -18.92 -2.71
CA LEU A 92 -6.63 -18.09 -1.54
C LEU A 92 -7.19 -18.79 -0.29
N GLU A 93 -6.28 -19.32 0.52
CA GLU A 93 -6.55 -20.07 1.73
C GLU A 93 -6.46 -19.18 2.98
N ASN A 94 -6.94 -19.71 4.12
CA ASN A 94 -6.82 -19.08 5.44
C ASN A 94 -7.23 -17.59 5.46
N VAL A 95 -8.29 -17.26 4.73
CA VAL A 95 -8.74 -15.88 4.57
C VAL A 95 -9.21 -15.30 5.90
N THR A 96 -8.67 -14.13 6.22
CA THR A 96 -9.09 -13.31 7.35
C THR A 96 -9.45 -11.92 6.84
N ILE A 97 -10.50 -11.34 7.39
CA ILE A 97 -10.98 -10.01 7.03
C ILE A 97 -11.08 -9.22 8.32
N ASP A 98 -10.19 -8.25 8.45
CA ASP A 98 -10.16 -7.34 9.59
C ASP A 98 -11.05 -6.15 9.29
N HIS A 99 -11.89 -5.76 10.24
CA HIS A 99 -12.80 -4.63 10.11
C HIS A 99 -12.42 -3.54 11.11
N ILE A 100 -12.50 -2.28 10.69
CA ILE A 100 -12.32 -1.12 11.56
C ILE A 100 -13.41 -0.09 11.28
N GLY A 101 -14.04 0.41 12.34
CA GLY A 101 -15.06 1.45 12.21
C GLY A 101 -14.52 2.76 11.62
N PRO A 102 -15.37 3.77 11.41
CA PRO A 102 -14.96 5.07 10.88
C PRO A 102 -14.28 5.97 11.94
N VAL A 103 -13.55 6.99 11.49
CA VAL A 103 -13.05 8.13 12.28
C VAL A 103 -13.78 9.40 11.85
N MET A 104 -14.38 10.11 12.80
CA MET A 104 -15.16 11.32 12.52
C MET A 104 -14.41 12.61 12.85
N ARG A 105 -13.36 12.52 13.69
CA ARG A 105 -12.54 13.67 14.07
C ARG A 105 -11.06 13.33 14.09
N VAL A 106 -10.27 14.25 13.53
CA VAL A 106 -8.81 14.21 13.58
C VAL A 106 -8.30 15.50 14.20
N TYR A 107 -7.63 15.37 15.34
CA TYR A 107 -6.92 16.46 16.02
C TYR A 107 -5.45 16.44 15.60
N ALA A 108 -5.04 17.40 14.77
CA ALA A 108 -3.69 17.51 14.28
C ALA A 108 -2.87 18.54 15.07
N ALA A 109 -1.66 18.16 15.44
CA ALA A 109 -0.67 18.97 16.13
C ALA A 109 0.57 19.16 15.22
N GLY A 110 0.92 20.41 14.95
CA GLY A 110 2.06 20.81 14.13
C GLY A 110 3.26 21.30 14.95
N ALA A 111 4.15 22.06 14.30
CA ALA A 111 5.30 22.68 14.94
C ALA A 111 4.90 23.71 16.03
N GLY A 112 5.83 23.98 16.94
CA GLY A 112 5.67 24.90 18.06
C GLY A 112 5.48 24.19 19.41
N SER A 113 5.54 24.96 20.49
CA SER A 113 5.34 24.47 21.86
C SER A 113 4.32 25.33 22.59
N ASP A 114 3.64 24.73 23.57
CA ASP A 114 2.65 25.38 24.43
C ASP A 114 1.60 26.17 23.63
N LYS A 115 1.52 27.49 23.83
CA LYS A 115 0.55 28.38 23.17
C LYS A 115 0.86 28.64 21.70
N ALA A 116 2.09 28.40 21.26
CA ALA A 116 2.51 28.60 19.87
C ALA A 116 2.39 27.32 19.04
N GLN A 117 1.95 26.21 19.65
CA GLN A 117 1.76 24.96 18.92
C GLN A 117 0.63 25.11 17.90
N LEU A 118 0.97 24.83 16.64
CA LEU A 118 0.00 24.82 15.56
C LEU A 118 -0.98 23.65 15.77
N GLY A 119 -2.27 23.93 15.65
CA GLY A 119 -3.32 22.93 15.82
C GLY A 119 -4.37 23.02 14.72
N TYR A 120 -4.92 21.88 14.32
CA TYR A 120 -6.03 21.82 13.36
C TYR A 120 -7.01 20.71 13.72
N LEU A 121 -8.32 20.99 13.61
CA LEU A 121 -9.38 19.99 13.73
C LEU A 121 -10.03 19.76 12.36
N ALA A 122 -10.00 18.53 11.89
CA ALA A 122 -10.83 18.08 10.78
C ALA A 122 -12.00 17.24 11.33
N GLU A 123 -13.23 17.51 10.89
CA GLU A 123 -14.39 16.73 11.32
C GLU A 123 -15.39 16.42 10.18
N ASP A 124 -15.99 15.23 10.24
CA ASP A 124 -17.15 14.80 9.47
C ASP A 124 -18.05 13.98 10.40
N LEU A 125 -19.14 14.60 10.87
CA LEU A 125 -20.09 13.98 11.81
C LEU A 125 -21.29 13.32 11.11
N SER A 126 -21.29 13.21 9.77
CA SER A 126 -22.44 12.70 9.02
C SER A 126 -22.92 11.33 9.50
N LEU A 127 -21.98 10.44 9.84
CA LEU A 127 -22.26 9.09 10.38
C LEU A 127 -22.76 9.08 11.83
N CYS A 128 -22.56 10.15 12.60
CA CYS A 128 -23.08 10.29 13.96
C CYS A 128 -24.50 10.89 14.00
N LEU A 129 -24.96 11.48 12.89
CA LEU A 129 -26.22 12.21 12.80
C LEU A 129 -27.33 11.44 12.06
N GLN A 130 -27.04 10.23 11.60
CA GLN A 130 -28.02 9.34 10.97
C GLN A 130 -28.98 8.70 12.01
N SER A 131 -30.04 8.05 11.51
CA SER A 131 -31.05 7.39 12.35
C SER A 131 -30.50 6.26 13.21
N ASP A 132 -29.49 5.52 12.72
CA ASP A 132 -28.76 4.50 13.46
C ASP A 132 -27.28 4.92 13.55
N PRO A 133 -26.93 5.79 14.52
CA PRO A 133 -25.67 6.52 14.49
C PRO A 133 -24.47 5.66 14.86
N TRP A 134 -23.36 5.88 14.17
CA TRP A 134 -22.07 5.38 14.63
C TRP A 134 -21.65 6.13 15.89
N PRO A 135 -21.03 5.45 16.87
CA PRO A 135 -20.39 6.13 17.99
C PRO A 135 -19.29 7.05 17.48
N LEU A 136 -19.18 8.23 18.09
CA LEU A 136 -18.11 9.18 17.77
C LEU A 136 -16.76 8.52 18.04
N ARG A 137 -15.91 8.46 17.02
CA ARG A 137 -14.52 8.00 17.14
C ARG A 137 -13.56 9.07 16.65
N GLU A 138 -12.50 9.26 17.43
CA GLU A 138 -11.56 10.36 17.28
C GLU A 138 -10.13 9.83 17.15
N MET A 139 -9.28 10.57 16.44
CA MET A 139 -7.87 10.26 16.24
C MET A 139 -7.03 11.53 16.43
N THR A 140 -5.77 11.34 16.79
CA THR A 140 -4.75 12.41 16.84
C THR A 140 -3.69 12.20 15.77
N LEU A 141 -3.25 13.29 15.15
CA LEU A 141 -2.14 13.32 14.19
C LEU A 141 -1.05 14.27 14.71
N SER A 142 0.22 13.88 14.62
CA SER A 142 1.35 14.74 14.99
C SER A 142 2.29 14.90 13.81
N ASN A 143 2.56 16.15 13.41
CA ASN A 143 3.48 16.51 12.34
C ASN A 143 4.33 17.71 12.77
N THR A 144 5.32 17.44 13.63
CA THR A 144 6.14 18.47 14.30
C THR A 144 7.06 19.23 13.36
N ASP A 145 7.29 18.72 12.16
CA ASP A 145 8.16 19.34 11.15
C ASP A 145 7.40 20.37 10.30
N THR A 146 6.07 20.39 10.41
CA THR A 146 5.22 21.32 9.66
C THR A 146 4.97 22.60 10.45
N ASP A 147 5.60 23.69 10.02
CA ASP A 147 5.37 25.05 10.50
C ASP A 147 4.30 25.81 9.68
N LYS A 148 3.77 25.20 8.62
CA LYS A 148 2.73 25.77 7.74
C LYS A 148 1.34 25.26 8.10
N ALA A 149 0.46 26.18 8.50
CA ALA A 149 -0.94 25.90 8.84
C ALA A 149 -1.69 25.12 7.76
N GLU A 150 -1.50 25.49 6.49
CA GLU A 150 -2.20 24.86 5.36
C GLU A 150 -1.78 23.39 5.14
N GLN A 151 -0.49 23.09 5.30
CA GLN A 151 0.04 21.72 5.18
C GLN A 151 -0.48 20.83 6.32
N LEU A 152 -0.57 21.36 7.54
CA LEU A 152 -1.17 20.64 8.67
C LEU A 152 -2.66 20.37 8.42
N ALA A 153 -3.40 21.37 7.93
CA ALA A 153 -4.81 21.23 7.60
C ALA A 153 -5.05 20.20 6.48
N ALA A 154 -4.22 20.22 5.43
CA ALA A 154 -4.27 19.23 4.35
C ALA A 154 -4.01 17.81 4.88
N SER A 155 -2.99 17.65 5.73
CA SER A 155 -2.67 16.36 6.36
C SER A 155 -3.82 15.82 7.22
N ALA A 156 -4.41 16.68 8.05
CA ALA A 156 -5.54 16.32 8.91
C ALA A 156 -6.78 15.91 8.10
N ARG A 157 -7.12 16.69 7.05
CA ARG A 157 -8.24 16.38 6.15
C ARG A 157 -7.99 15.11 5.34
N GLY A 158 -6.76 14.90 4.87
CA GLY A 158 -6.36 13.67 4.18
C GLY A 158 -6.56 12.44 5.08
N ASN A 159 -6.09 12.52 6.33
CA ASN A 159 -6.27 11.44 7.30
C ASN A 159 -7.74 11.18 7.63
N LEU A 160 -8.54 12.24 7.83
CA LEU A 160 -9.98 12.10 8.01
C LEU A 160 -10.63 11.44 6.79
N ASN A 161 -10.36 11.92 5.58
CA ASN A 161 -10.94 11.39 4.35
C ASN A 161 -10.59 9.91 4.10
N ALA A 162 -9.39 9.48 4.49
CA ALA A 162 -8.97 8.09 4.39
C ALA A 162 -9.71 7.18 5.38
N ASN A 163 -10.16 7.70 6.53
CA ASN A 163 -10.72 6.91 7.63
C ASN A 163 -12.20 7.20 7.95
N ARG A 164 -12.86 8.11 7.23
CA ARG A 164 -14.22 8.57 7.54
C ARG A 164 -15.33 7.55 7.29
N LEU A 165 -15.03 6.46 6.58
CA LEU A 165 -15.96 5.35 6.34
C LEU A 165 -15.48 4.10 7.10
N PRO A 166 -16.36 3.14 7.40
CA PRO A 166 -15.93 1.80 7.81
C PRO A 166 -14.98 1.22 6.77
N LEU A 167 -13.89 0.63 7.25
CA LEU A 167 -12.86 0.03 6.40
C LEU A 167 -12.67 -1.43 6.76
N MET A 168 -12.19 -2.19 5.79
CA MET A 168 -11.78 -3.57 5.97
C MET A 168 -10.44 -3.85 5.27
N GLN A 169 -9.75 -4.89 5.73
CA GLN A 169 -8.54 -5.39 5.09
C GLN A 169 -8.61 -6.91 4.95
N ILE A 170 -8.44 -7.39 3.73
CA ILE A 170 -8.41 -8.81 3.43
C ILE A 170 -6.96 -9.31 3.53
N LYS A 171 -6.80 -10.48 4.14
CA LYS A 171 -5.55 -11.24 4.23
C LYS A 171 -5.83 -12.69 3.88
N GLY A 172 -4.84 -13.39 3.35
CA GLY A 172 -4.94 -14.82 3.10
C GLY A 172 -3.59 -15.39 2.72
N GLU A 173 -3.58 -16.66 2.36
CA GLU A 173 -2.37 -17.42 2.07
C GLU A 173 -2.54 -18.12 0.72
N VAL A 174 -1.46 -18.16 -0.06
CA VAL A 174 -1.38 -18.96 -1.28
C VAL A 174 -0.26 -19.97 -1.15
N ASN A 175 -0.45 -21.15 -1.74
CA ASN A 175 0.58 -22.18 -1.78
C ASN A 175 1.25 -22.18 -3.17
N VAL A 176 2.55 -21.89 -3.20
CA VAL A 176 3.31 -21.78 -4.47
C VAL A 176 3.53 -23.13 -5.16
N ASN A 177 3.28 -24.24 -4.45
CA ASN A 177 3.34 -25.59 -4.99
C ASN A 177 1.99 -26.08 -5.52
N ASP A 178 0.94 -25.27 -5.52
CA ASP A 178 -0.34 -25.65 -6.12
C ASP A 178 -0.23 -25.64 -7.64
N HIS A 179 -0.72 -26.71 -8.26
CA HIS A 179 -0.72 -26.89 -9.70
C HIS A 179 -2.13 -27.09 -10.22
N ASP A 180 -2.39 -26.58 -11.42
CA ASP A 180 -3.62 -26.86 -12.14
C ASP A 180 -3.66 -28.29 -12.70
N SER A 181 -4.76 -28.65 -13.37
CA SER A 181 -4.93 -29.98 -13.98
C SER A 181 -3.91 -30.32 -15.06
N THR A 182 -3.17 -29.33 -15.56
CA THR A 182 -2.11 -29.51 -16.57
C THR A 182 -0.72 -29.64 -15.95
N GLY A 183 -0.62 -29.49 -14.63
CA GLY A 183 0.65 -29.53 -13.89
C GLY A 183 1.41 -28.21 -13.93
N LEU A 184 0.77 -27.10 -14.30
CA LEU A 184 1.37 -25.75 -14.24
C LEU A 184 1.06 -25.11 -12.89
N PRO A 185 2.01 -24.36 -12.27
CA PRO A 185 1.73 -23.66 -11.02
C PRO A 185 0.57 -22.68 -11.18
N VAL A 186 -0.38 -22.70 -10.24
CA VAL A 186 -1.55 -21.81 -10.25
C VAL A 186 -1.11 -20.36 -10.04
N ASN A 187 -0.24 -20.15 -9.05
CA ASN A 187 0.26 -18.83 -8.63
C ASN A 187 1.79 -18.81 -8.65
N PRO A 188 2.45 -18.80 -9.83
CA PRO A 188 3.90 -18.84 -9.91
C PRO A 188 4.51 -17.56 -9.31
N LEU A 189 5.53 -17.72 -8.46
CA LEU A 189 6.24 -16.58 -7.88
C LEU A 189 6.82 -15.67 -8.97
N GLY A 190 6.63 -14.37 -8.78
CA GLY A 190 7.04 -13.34 -9.74
C GLY A 190 6.02 -13.08 -10.86
N SER A 191 4.89 -13.80 -10.89
CA SER A 191 3.78 -13.46 -11.78
C SER A 191 3.00 -12.23 -11.33
N PHE A 192 2.93 -11.99 -10.01
CA PHE A 192 2.38 -10.78 -9.41
C PHE A 192 3.32 -10.23 -8.33
N TRP A 193 3.18 -8.94 -8.03
CA TRP A 193 4.05 -8.20 -7.12
C TRP A 193 3.26 -7.25 -6.20
N PRO A 194 3.79 -6.90 -5.01
CA PRO A 194 3.21 -5.82 -4.21
C PRO A 194 3.08 -4.52 -5.02
N GLY A 195 2.00 -3.79 -4.78
CA GLY A 195 1.57 -2.62 -5.54
C GLY A 195 0.65 -2.93 -6.72
N GLU A 196 0.60 -4.17 -7.22
CA GLU A 196 -0.24 -4.53 -8.37
C GLU A 196 -1.71 -4.70 -7.98
N ARG A 197 -2.62 -4.39 -8.91
CA ARG A 197 -4.06 -4.62 -8.76
C ARG A 197 -4.36 -6.11 -8.79
N MET A 198 -5.25 -6.51 -7.91
CA MET A 198 -5.69 -7.88 -7.70
C MET A 198 -7.22 -7.92 -7.58
N GLU A 199 -7.81 -9.04 -7.98
CA GLU A 199 -9.20 -9.35 -7.73
C GLU A 199 -9.31 -10.51 -6.74
N ILE A 200 -10.17 -10.36 -5.74
CA ILE A 200 -10.48 -11.41 -4.77
C ILE A 200 -11.92 -11.80 -4.98
N ALA A 201 -12.15 -13.01 -5.46
CA ALA A 201 -13.47 -13.59 -5.58
C ALA A 201 -13.83 -14.34 -4.30
N LEU A 202 -14.77 -13.78 -3.53
CA LEU A 202 -15.31 -14.40 -2.32
C LEU A 202 -16.62 -15.12 -2.64
N ASP A 203 -16.73 -16.38 -2.20
CA ASP A 203 -17.91 -17.23 -2.33
C ASP A 203 -18.15 -18.01 -1.03
N GLY A 204 -19.18 -17.60 -0.29
CA GLY A 204 -19.64 -18.21 0.95
C GLY A 204 -18.81 -17.84 2.18
N PHE A 205 -18.09 -16.70 2.16
CA PHE A 205 -17.34 -16.24 3.33
C PHE A 205 -18.29 -15.66 4.41
N PRO A 206 -18.24 -16.12 5.67
CA PRO A 206 -19.15 -15.65 6.70
C PRO A 206 -18.99 -14.15 6.97
N GLY A 207 -20.10 -13.41 6.97
CA GLY A 207 -20.10 -11.99 7.26
C GLY A 207 -19.58 -11.12 6.11
N MET A 208 -19.46 -11.65 4.89
CA MET A 208 -19.20 -10.91 3.66
C MET A 208 -20.25 -11.22 2.60
N ASN A 209 -20.47 -10.27 1.69
CA ASN A 209 -21.28 -10.55 0.49
C ASN A 209 -20.44 -11.30 -0.54
N ASP A 210 -21.04 -12.25 -1.24
CA ASP A 210 -20.37 -12.92 -2.35
C ASP A 210 -20.11 -11.91 -3.49
N GLY A 211 -18.94 -11.99 -4.12
CA GLY A 211 -18.58 -11.07 -5.17
C GLY A 211 -17.09 -10.97 -5.47
N ILE A 212 -16.77 -10.05 -6.38
CA ILE A 212 -15.39 -9.72 -6.76
C ILE A 212 -15.01 -8.41 -6.09
N TYR A 213 -13.97 -8.47 -5.28
CA TYR A 213 -13.38 -7.36 -4.57
C TYR A 213 -12.12 -6.91 -5.30
N GLN A 214 -12.12 -5.69 -5.82
CA GLN A 214 -10.96 -5.09 -6.48
C GLN A 214 -10.09 -4.37 -5.45
N THR A 215 -8.82 -4.76 -5.37
CA THR A 215 -7.85 -4.21 -4.42
C THR A 215 -6.45 -4.19 -5.05
N ARG A 216 -5.44 -3.83 -4.27
CA ARG A 216 -4.04 -4.05 -4.61
C ARG A 216 -3.37 -4.96 -3.59
N LEU A 217 -2.31 -5.61 -4.00
CA LEU A 217 -1.47 -6.39 -3.11
C LEU A 217 -0.58 -5.45 -2.30
N MET A 218 -0.87 -5.24 -1.03
CA MET A 218 -0.09 -4.36 -0.16
C MET A 218 1.25 -5.00 0.20
N GLN A 219 1.21 -6.29 0.56
CA GLN A 219 2.38 -6.98 1.08
C GLN A 219 2.33 -8.48 0.76
N MET A 220 3.53 -9.01 0.48
CA MET A 220 3.80 -10.44 0.43
C MET A 220 4.83 -10.79 1.51
N SER A 221 4.64 -11.90 2.22
CA SER A 221 5.62 -12.43 3.14
C SER A 221 5.64 -13.95 3.10
N GLY A 222 6.83 -14.55 3.20
CA GLY A 222 7.01 -16.00 3.30
C GLY A 222 8.17 -16.31 4.23
N ASP A 223 8.29 -17.59 4.58
CA ASP A 223 9.24 -18.12 5.56
C ASP A 223 10.08 -19.27 4.97
N GLU A 224 10.32 -19.22 3.66
CA GLU A 224 10.98 -20.27 2.87
C GLU A 224 10.19 -21.59 2.77
N THR A 225 8.98 -21.66 3.34
CA THR A 225 8.03 -22.72 3.05
C THR A 225 7.27 -22.44 1.74
N ALA A 226 6.37 -23.34 1.37
CA ALA A 226 5.52 -23.16 0.21
C ALA A 226 4.39 -22.13 0.43
N GLN A 227 4.15 -21.71 1.67
CA GLN A 227 3.08 -20.78 2.00
C GLN A 227 3.56 -19.33 1.88
N VAL A 228 2.79 -18.52 1.17
CA VAL A 228 3.00 -17.09 1.03
C VAL A 228 1.78 -16.36 1.56
N LYS A 229 1.98 -15.53 2.57
CA LYS A 229 0.95 -14.67 3.13
C LYS A 229 0.81 -13.42 2.28
N LEU A 230 -0.42 -13.12 1.89
CA LEU A 230 -0.82 -11.96 1.14
C LEU A 230 -1.65 -11.05 2.03
N THR A 231 -1.26 -9.78 2.09
CA THR A 231 -2.10 -8.72 2.69
C THR A 231 -2.47 -7.76 1.59
N PHE A 232 -3.76 -7.47 1.47
CA PHE A 232 -4.29 -6.57 0.45
C PHE A 232 -4.51 -5.17 1.03
N ASP A 233 -4.65 -4.19 0.14
CA ASP A 233 -4.92 -2.81 0.53
C ASP A 233 -6.23 -2.70 1.31
N VAL A 234 -6.23 -1.77 2.25
CA VAL A 234 -7.42 -1.39 3.01
C VAL A 234 -8.45 -0.78 2.05
N MET A 235 -9.69 -1.21 2.16
CA MET A 235 -10.80 -0.73 1.33
C MET A 235 -12.02 -0.42 2.17
N THR A 236 -12.98 0.32 1.61
CA THR A 236 -14.26 0.56 2.28
C THR A 236 -14.97 -0.76 2.53
N ASP A 237 -15.45 -0.94 3.74
CA ASP A 237 -16.27 -2.09 4.10
C ASP A 237 -17.66 -1.94 3.46
N PRO A 238 -18.09 -2.87 2.59
CA PRO A 238 -19.42 -2.79 1.97
C PRO A 238 -20.55 -3.17 2.92
N ILE A 239 -20.24 -3.77 4.07
CA ILE A 239 -21.23 -4.18 5.06
C ILE A 239 -21.33 -3.07 6.09
N ARG A 240 -22.53 -2.49 6.15
CA ARG A 240 -22.89 -1.43 7.09
C ARG A 240 -23.43 -2.01 8.38
#